data_AF-N8X1B0-F1
#
_entry.id   AF-N8X1B0-F1
#
_cell.length_a   1.000
_cell.length_b   1.000
_cell.length_c   1.000
_cell.angle_alpha   90.00
_cell.angle_beta   90.00
_cell.angle_gamma   90.00
#
_symmetry.space_group_name_H-M   'P 1'
#
loop_
_entity.id
_entity.type
_entity.pdbx_description
1 polymer ?
#
loop_
_entity_poly.entity_id
_entity_poly.type
_entity_poly.pdbx_seq_one_letter_code
_entity_poly.pdbx_strand_id
1 'polypeptide(L)'
;MSAQILEERNARAEADKAQAEAIDLLSVQLNEDVAAQILEEREARVSADEAQAKSIDLLAAQFEEDIEAAIVTEQQARSDADGALTERIDTFYAEYEGATATFQQDILALVEADKSLVKSVETLQSDLDGNTALIEETKEVVDGLTAEWKIKVQAGGKVSGVSLGTDGEESQFLILADRFAVGTTGDVTSYPFIIDNEKVVMNTVLIKDGSITNAKIGNLAADKITSGSIAADRMKANVIEAVKADLQSLSALTAKIGHLRTATSGARTEIKDNLIEVYDSDDKLRVRLGVW
;
A
#
# COMPACT_ATOMS: atom_id res chain seq x y z
N MET A 1 -16.46 -35.01 -158.10
CA MET A 1 -16.49 -35.57 -156.72
C MET A 1 -15.10 -35.75 -156.12
N SER A 2 -14.14 -36.38 -156.81
CA SER A 2 -12.77 -36.62 -156.28
C SER A 2 -11.94 -35.34 -156.01
N ALA A 3 -11.99 -34.33 -156.90
CA ALA A 3 -11.21 -33.08 -156.74
C ALA A 3 -11.69 -32.19 -155.57
N GLN A 4 -13.00 -32.03 -155.38
CA GLN A 4 -13.57 -31.24 -154.28
C GLN A 4 -13.34 -31.88 -152.90
N ILE A 5 -13.29 -33.22 -152.82
CA ILE A 5 -12.93 -33.95 -151.58
C ILE A 5 -11.45 -33.77 -151.24
N LEU A 6 -10.57 -33.77 -152.25
CA LEU A 6 -9.14 -33.52 -152.07
C LEU A 6 -8.88 -32.09 -151.58
N GLU A 7 -9.60 -31.11 -152.14
CA GLU A 7 -9.52 -29.70 -151.76
C GLU A 7 -10.00 -29.47 -150.31
N GLU A 8 -11.14 -30.04 -149.91
CA GLU A 8 -11.63 -30.03 -148.53
C GLU A 8 -10.67 -30.76 -147.56
N ARG A 9 -10.09 -31.90 -147.98
CA ARG A 9 -9.10 -32.63 -147.17
C ARG A 9 -7.83 -31.82 -146.95
N ASN A 10 -7.37 -31.10 -147.97
CA ASN A 10 -6.21 -30.22 -147.86
C ASN A 10 -6.54 -28.98 -147.01
N ALA A 11 -7.73 -28.39 -147.16
CA ALA A 11 -8.18 -27.26 -146.34
C ALA A 11 -8.29 -27.64 -144.85
N ARG A 12 -8.80 -28.84 -144.54
CA ARG A 12 -8.83 -29.35 -143.16
C ARG A 12 -7.44 -29.67 -142.62
N ALA A 13 -6.56 -30.30 -143.41
CA ALA A 13 -5.19 -30.56 -142.98
C ALA A 13 -4.42 -29.25 -142.69
N GLU A 14 -4.63 -28.21 -143.49
CA GLU A 14 -4.04 -26.88 -143.25
C GLU A 14 -4.65 -26.19 -142.03
N ALA A 15 -5.97 -26.32 -141.81
CA ALA A 15 -6.64 -25.81 -140.62
C ALA A 15 -6.19 -26.53 -139.34
N ASP A 16 -6.04 -27.87 -139.37
CA ASP A 16 -5.53 -28.67 -138.25
C ASP A 16 -4.07 -28.31 -137.95
N LYS A 17 -3.26 -28.04 -138.97
CA LYS A 17 -1.88 -27.56 -138.82
C LYS A 17 -1.83 -26.16 -138.19
N ALA A 18 -2.64 -25.22 -138.68
CA ALA A 18 -2.75 -23.88 -138.10
C ALA A 18 -3.28 -23.92 -136.65
N GLN A 19 -4.22 -24.82 -136.35
CA GLN A 19 -4.73 -25.02 -134.99
C GLN A 19 -3.68 -25.67 -134.08
N ALA A 20 -2.87 -26.61 -134.58
CA ALA A 20 -1.76 -27.19 -133.84
C ALA A 20 -0.67 -26.13 -133.54
N GLU A 21 -0.32 -25.28 -134.51
CA GLU A 21 0.59 -24.15 -134.33
C GLU A 21 0.04 -23.14 -133.31
N ALA A 22 -1.27 -22.85 -133.33
CA ALA A 22 -1.91 -21.97 -132.35
C ALA A 22 -1.94 -22.57 -130.93
N ILE A 23 -2.15 -23.88 -130.80
CA ILE A 23 -2.09 -24.59 -129.50
C ILE A 23 -0.65 -24.60 -128.97
N ASP A 24 0.35 -24.81 -129.82
CA ASP A 24 1.76 -24.78 -129.42
C ASP A 24 2.17 -23.38 -128.95
N LEU A 25 1.78 -22.34 -129.69
CA LEU A 25 1.98 -20.94 -129.30
C LEU A 25 1.28 -20.63 -127.97
N LEU A 26 0.02 -21.06 -127.80
CA LEU A 26 -0.73 -20.88 -126.57
C LEU A 26 -0.08 -21.63 -125.40
N SER A 27 0.45 -22.83 -125.64
CA SER A 27 1.17 -23.63 -124.64
C SER A 27 2.46 -22.93 -124.21
N VAL A 28 3.24 -22.41 -125.15
CA VAL A 28 4.46 -21.63 -124.86
C VAL A 28 4.11 -20.38 -124.06
N GLN A 29 3.13 -19.59 -124.54
CA GLN A 29 2.71 -18.36 -123.87
C GLN A 29 2.14 -18.64 -122.48
N LEU A 30 1.31 -19.68 -122.31
CA LEU A 30 0.79 -20.08 -121.02
C LEU A 30 1.91 -20.47 -120.04
N ASN A 31 2.93 -21.19 -120.51
CA ASN A 31 4.07 -21.55 -119.68
C ASN A 31 4.90 -20.32 -119.28
N GLU A 32 5.12 -19.38 -120.19
CA GLU A 32 5.81 -18.10 -119.90
C GLU A 32 5.01 -17.25 -118.91
N ASP A 33 3.69 -17.10 -119.11
CA ASP A 33 2.80 -16.33 -118.24
C ASP A 33 2.71 -16.95 -116.83
N VAL A 34 2.58 -18.28 -116.72
CA VAL A 34 2.55 -18.98 -115.42
C VAL A 34 3.89 -18.83 -114.70
N ALA A 35 5.01 -18.94 -115.41
CA ALA A 35 6.33 -18.73 -114.82
C ALA A 35 6.48 -17.29 -114.30
N ALA A 36 6.01 -16.30 -115.05
CA ALA A 36 6.01 -14.89 -114.64
C ALA A 36 5.13 -14.65 -113.40
N GLN A 37 3.91 -15.18 -113.36
CA GLN A 37 3.02 -15.05 -112.20
C GLN A 37 3.57 -15.74 -110.94
N ILE A 38 4.18 -16.93 -111.09
CA ILE A 38 4.83 -17.62 -109.97
C ILE A 38 6.01 -16.80 -109.43
N LEU A 39 6.78 -16.17 -110.32
CA LEU A 39 7.89 -15.30 -109.92
C LEU A 39 7.36 -14.09 -109.14
N GLU A 40 6.34 -13.41 -109.67
CA GLU A 40 5.71 -12.25 -109.05
C GLU A 40 5.11 -12.59 -107.66
N GLU A 41 4.39 -13.70 -107.54
CA GLU A 41 3.84 -14.19 -106.25
C GLU A 41 4.96 -14.54 -105.25
N ARG A 42 6.06 -15.15 -105.71
CA ARG A 42 7.21 -15.45 -104.83
C ARG A 42 7.88 -14.18 -104.34
N GLU A 43 8.09 -13.20 -105.21
CA GLU A 43 8.64 -11.89 -104.82
C GLU A 43 7.71 -11.15 -103.85
N ALA A 44 6.40 -11.19 -104.09
CA ALA A 44 5.40 -10.61 -103.18
C ALA A 44 5.40 -11.28 -101.80
N ARG A 45 5.48 -12.62 -101.74
CA ARG A 45 5.55 -13.37 -100.47
C ARG A 45 6.84 -13.13 -99.71
N VAL A 46 7.98 -13.14 -100.38
CA VAL A 46 9.27 -12.82 -99.73
C VAL A 46 9.22 -11.41 -99.14
N SER A 47 8.70 -10.44 -99.88
CA SER A 47 8.54 -9.07 -99.39
C SER A 47 7.59 -8.99 -98.18
N ALA A 48 6.50 -9.76 -98.18
CA ALA A 48 5.57 -9.83 -97.06
C ALA A 48 6.21 -10.50 -95.83
N ASP A 49 6.92 -11.61 -96.00
CA ASP A 49 7.63 -12.31 -94.93
C ASP A 49 8.74 -11.44 -94.33
N GLU A 50 9.49 -10.69 -95.17
CA GLU A 50 10.46 -9.71 -94.71
C GLU A 50 9.81 -8.58 -93.90
N ALA A 51 8.64 -8.11 -94.30
CA ALA A 51 7.90 -7.08 -93.55
C ALA A 51 7.36 -7.63 -92.22
N GLN A 52 6.86 -8.87 -92.20
CA GLN A 52 6.41 -9.54 -90.98
C GLN A 52 7.56 -9.80 -90.02
N ALA A 53 8.71 -10.28 -90.50
CA ALA A 53 9.91 -10.48 -89.69
C ALA A 53 10.35 -9.16 -89.03
N LYS A 54 10.41 -8.06 -89.80
CA LYS A 54 10.70 -6.72 -89.26
C LYS A 54 9.69 -6.28 -88.20
N SER A 55 8.40 -6.58 -88.38
CA SER A 55 7.37 -6.26 -87.39
C SER A 55 7.51 -7.09 -86.12
N ILE A 56 7.91 -8.35 -86.21
CA ILE A 56 8.16 -9.24 -85.06
C ILE A 56 9.40 -8.74 -84.30
N ASP A 57 10.48 -8.42 -85.00
CA ASP A 57 11.71 -7.90 -84.39
C ASP A 57 11.44 -6.58 -83.65
N LEU A 58 10.65 -5.68 -84.25
CA LEU A 58 10.26 -4.41 -83.63
C LEU A 58 9.37 -4.62 -82.41
N LEU A 59 8.40 -5.55 -82.48
CA LEU A 59 7.55 -5.89 -81.35
C LEU A 59 8.37 -6.51 -80.21
N ALA A 60 9.31 -7.40 -80.52
CA ALA A 60 10.19 -8.01 -79.53
C ALA A 60 11.05 -6.96 -78.81
N ALA A 61 11.66 -6.04 -79.57
CA ALA A 61 12.45 -4.94 -79.01
C ALA A 61 11.59 -4.01 -78.12
N GLN A 62 10.39 -3.63 -78.59
CA GLN A 62 9.47 -2.82 -77.79
C GLN A 62 9.05 -3.53 -76.51
N PHE A 63 8.77 -4.83 -76.59
CA PHE A 63 8.34 -5.62 -75.44
C PHE A 63 9.46 -5.78 -74.39
N GLU A 64 10.71 -5.93 -74.83
CA GLU A 64 11.88 -5.93 -73.94
C GLU A 64 12.04 -4.57 -73.24
N GLU A 65 11.93 -3.47 -73.98
CA GLU A 65 12.02 -2.12 -73.42
C GLU A 65 10.88 -1.81 -72.42
N ASP A 66 9.64 -2.17 -72.76
CA ASP A 66 8.47 -1.96 -71.92
C ASP A 66 8.55 -2.78 -70.60
N ILE A 67 9.01 -4.03 -70.67
CA ILE A 67 9.20 -4.87 -69.48
C ILE A 67 10.30 -4.29 -68.58
N GLU A 68 11.43 -3.91 -69.15
CA GLU A 68 12.53 -3.32 -68.38
C GLU A 68 12.07 -2.05 -67.67
N ALA A 69 11.35 -1.16 -68.38
CA ALA A 69 10.80 0.07 -67.81
C ALA A 69 9.77 -0.21 -66.70
N ALA A 70 8.89 -1.20 -66.89
CA ALA A 70 7.90 -1.59 -65.88
C ALA A 70 8.56 -2.18 -64.62
N ILE A 71 9.58 -3.03 -64.79
CA ILE A 71 10.35 -3.60 -63.68
C ILE A 71 11.07 -2.50 -62.90
N VAL A 72 11.75 -1.58 -63.58
CA VAL A 72 12.45 -0.46 -62.93
C VAL A 72 11.47 0.42 -62.15
N THR A 73 10.29 0.70 -62.73
CA THR A 73 9.26 1.50 -62.07
C THR A 73 8.72 0.81 -60.81
N GLU A 74 8.42 -0.50 -60.87
CA GLU A 74 7.96 -1.28 -59.71
C GLU A 74 9.05 -1.40 -58.63
N GLN A 75 10.31 -1.61 -59.03
CA GLN A 75 11.44 -1.67 -58.10
C GLN A 75 11.64 -0.33 -57.38
N GLN A 76 11.54 0.79 -58.09
CA GLN A 76 11.60 2.11 -57.50
C GLN A 76 10.44 2.34 -56.54
N ALA A 77 9.21 2.01 -56.94
CA ALA A 77 8.03 2.16 -56.08
C ALA A 77 8.13 1.35 -54.79
N ARG A 78 8.67 0.12 -54.85
CA ARG A 78 8.94 -0.70 -53.67
C ARG A 78 10.05 -0.12 -52.81
N SER A 79 11.15 0.33 -53.40
CA SER A 79 12.25 0.97 -52.67
C SER A 79 11.77 2.23 -51.92
N ASP A 80 10.93 3.04 -52.57
CA ASP A 80 10.34 4.25 -51.95
C ASP A 80 9.39 3.87 -50.80
N ALA A 81 8.57 2.83 -50.99
CA ALA A 81 7.67 2.32 -49.94
C ALA A 81 8.43 1.73 -48.74
N ASP A 82 9.51 0.99 -48.98
CA ASP A 82 10.37 0.41 -47.95
C ASP A 82 11.13 1.52 -47.18
N GLY A 83 11.56 2.58 -47.89
CA GLY A 83 12.12 3.80 -47.29
C GLY A 83 11.11 4.48 -46.36
N ALA A 84 9.89 4.74 -46.84
CA ALA A 84 8.84 5.33 -46.03
C ALA A 84 8.41 4.45 -44.83
N LEU A 85 8.42 3.12 -44.98
CA LEU A 85 8.16 2.20 -43.88
C LEU A 85 9.28 2.25 -42.82
N THR A 86 10.53 2.32 -43.26
CA THR A 86 11.70 2.44 -42.38
C THR A 86 11.63 3.74 -41.57
N GLU A 87 11.35 4.88 -42.22
CA GLU A 87 11.18 6.17 -41.52
C GLU A 87 10.05 6.13 -40.47
N ARG A 88 8.92 5.45 -40.78
CA ARG A 88 7.83 5.26 -39.83
C ARG A 88 8.23 4.36 -38.65
N ILE A 89 9.01 3.32 -38.89
CA ILE A 89 9.52 2.42 -37.84
C ILE A 89 10.49 3.17 -36.92
N ASP A 90 11.42 3.94 -37.48
CA ASP A 90 12.39 4.73 -36.71
C ASP A 90 11.69 5.76 -35.82
N THR A 91 10.69 6.46 -36.39
CA THR A 91 9.86 7.42 -35.64
C THR A 91 9.12 6.73 -34.50
N PHE A 92 8.47 5.59 -34.77
CA PHE A 92 7.75 4.83 -33.75
C PHE A 92 8.69 4.35 -32.63
N TYR A 93 9.90 3.89 -32.97
CA TYR A 93 10.88 3.44 -31.97
C TYR A 93 11.32 4.60 -31.07
N ALA A 94 11.60 5.78 -31.64
CA ALA A 94 11.96 6.97 -30.89
C ALA A 94 10.84 7.45 -29.96
N GLU A 95 9.59 7.45 -30.45
CA GLU A 95 8.41 7.78 -29.62
C GLU A 95 8.21 6.75 -28.49
N TYR A 96 8.39 5.46 -28.77
CA TYR A 96 8.27 4.39 -27.79
C TYR A 96 9.36 4.46 -26.70
N GLU A 97 10.61 4.70 -27.06
CA GLU A 97 11.69 4.93 -26.09
C GLU A 97 11.43 6.18 -25.24
N GLY A 98 10.99 7.28 -25.87
CA GLY A 98 10.62 8.50 -25.15
C GLY A 98 9.45 8.30 -24.17
N ALA A 99 8.42 7.57 -24.60
CA ALA A 99 7.28 7.20 -23.75
C ALA A 99 7.70 6.29 -22.57
N THR A 100 8.62 5.35 -22.81
CA THR A 100 9.14 4.46 -21.77
C THR A 100 9.95 5.26 -20.73
N ALA A 101 10.79 6.19 -21.17
CA ALA A 101 11.58 7.04 -20.29
C ALA A 101 10.71 7.97 -19.43
N THR A 102 9.70 8.61 -20.05
CA THR A 102 8.73 9.45 -19.33
C THR A 102 7.92 8.64 -18.33
N PHE A 103 7.45 7.45 -18.69
CA PHE A 103 6.74 6.56 -17.76
C PHE A 103 7.60 6.15 -16.55
N GLN A 104 8.89 5.83 -16.77
CA GLN A 104 9.81 5.55 -15.66
C GLN A 104 10.03 6.77 -14.76
N GLN A 105 10.13 7.96 -15.35
CA GLN A 105 10.26 9.21 -14.61
C GLN A 105 9.00 9.52 -13.80
N ASP A 106 7.81 9.29 -14.36
CA ASP A 106 6.53 9.45 -13.69
C ASP A 106 6.39 8.50 -12.50
N ILE A 107 6.77 7.22 -12.64
CA ILE A 107 6.80 6.26 -11.53
C ILE A 107 7.70 6.76 -10.40
N LEU A 108 8.91 7.24 -10.72
CA LEU A 108 9.84 7.76 -9.70
C LEU A 108 9.27 9.00 -9.01
N ALA A 109 8.67 9.92 -9.77
CA ALA A 109 8.03 11.12 -9.24
C ALA A 109 6.85 10.78 -8.32
N LEU A 110 6.00 9.81 -8.69
CA LEU A 110 4.89 9.34 -7.86
C LEU A 110 5.39 8.69 -6.57
N VAL A 111 6.42 7.85 -6.63
CA VAL A 111 7.01 7.22 -5.44
C VAL A 111 7.56 8.26 -4.46
N GLU A 112 8.24 9.30 -4.96
CA GLU A 112 8.74 10.38 -4.10
C GLU A 112 7.61 11.27 -3.54
N ALA A 113 6.57 11.53 -4.34
CA ALA A 113 5.37 12.22 -3.89
C ALA A 113 4.66 11.44 -2.77
N ASP A 114 4.51 10.12 -2.91
CA ASP A 114 3.91 9.24 -1.92
C ASP A 114 4.73 9.21 -0.62
N LYS A 115 6.07 9.15 -0.70
CA LYS A 115 6.95 9.26 0.48
C LYS A 115 6.75 10.60 1.21
N SER A 116 6.59 11.69 0.48
CA SER A 116 6.35 13.02 1.05
C SER A 116 4.97 13.13 1.70
N LEU A 117 3.95 12.54 1.06
CA LEU A 117 2.58 12.48 1.59
C LEU A 117 2.55 11.68 2.89
N VAL A 118 3.19 10.51 2.95
CA VAL A 118 3.30 9.71 4.17
C VAL A 118 3.93 10.52 5.30
N LYS A 119 5.05 11.22 5.04
CA LYS A 119 5.69 12.09 6.04
C LYS A 119 4.76 13.21 6.51
N SER A 120 3.99 13.81 5.60
CA SER A 120 3.04 14.88 5.95
C SER A 120 1.83 14.35 6.74
N VAL A 121 1.43 13.11 6.50
CA VAL A 121 0.38 12.42 7.28
C VAL A 121 0.88 12.05 8.67
N GLU A 122 2.12 11.54 8.78
CA GLU A 122 2.78 11.26 10.06
C GLU A 122 3.08 12.54 10.86
N THR A 123 3.32 13.64 10.15
CA THR A 123 3.72 14.95 10.68
C THR A 123 2.67 16.00 10.35
N LEU A 124 1.60 16.07 11.14
CA LEU A 124 0.62 17.14 11.00
C LEU A 124 1.17 18.41 11.66
N GLN A 125 1.65 19.34 10.84
CA GLN A 125 2.15 20.64 11.27
C GLN A 125 1.16 21.73 10.83
N SER A 126 0.66 22.53 11.79
CA SER A 126 -0.05 23.77 11.48
C SER A 126 0.84 24.95 11.87
N ASP A 127 1.17 25.79 10.89
CA ASP A 127 1.86 27.06 11.11
C ASP A 127 0.83 28.18 11.02
N LEU A 128 0.49 28.75 12.19
CA LEU A 128 -0.32 29.96 12.29
C LEU A 128 0.45 30.94 13.18
N ASP A 129 0.86 32.06 12.60
CA ASP A 129 1.51 33.19 13.28
C ASP A 129 2.77 32.83 14.10
N GLY A 130 3.61 31.90 13.61
CA GLY A 130 4.87 31.52 14.26
C GLY A 130 4.71 30.60 15.48
N ASN A 131 3.48 30.15 15.76
CA ASN A 131 3.20 29.09 16.73
C ASN A 131 3.08 27.76 15.98
N THR A 132 4.20 27.07 15.81
CA THR A 132 4.20 25.72 15.24
C THR A 132 3.54 24.75 16.24
N ALA A 133 2.33 24.29 15.91
CA ALA A 133 1.77 23.10 16.53
C ALA A 133 2.13 21.88 15.68
N LEU A 134 2.67 20.86 16.33
CA LEU A 134 3.20 19.65 15.72
C LEU A 134 2.55 18.45 16.40
N ILE A 135 1.96 17.57 15.60
CA ILE A 135 1.52 16.24 16.04
C ILE A 135 2.36 15.21 15.28
N GLU A 136 3.03 14.33 16.04
CA GLU A 136 3.83 13.21 15.53
C GLU A 136 3.24 11.90 16.03
N GLU A 137 2.89 10.99 15.11
CA GLU A 137 2.53 9.61 15.43
C GLU A 137 3.68 8.68 15.00
N THR A 138 4.17 7.83 15.91
CA THR A 138 5.22 6.84 15.63
C THR A 138 4.72 5.45 15.94
N LYS A 139 4.86 4.53 14.96
CA LYS A 139 4.54 3.10 15.11
C LYS A 139 5.77 2.30 14.72
N GLU A 140 6.32 1.54 15.65
CA GLU A 140 7.52 0.76 15.42
C GLU A 140 7.34 -0.66 15.94
N VAL A 141 7.79 -1.64 15.15
CA VAL A 141 7.92 -3.03 15.57
C VAL A 141 9.32 -3.48 15.20
N VAL A 142 10.11 -3.86 16.19
CA VAL A 142 11.49 -4.33 16.01
C VAL A 142 11.55 -5.80 16.37
N ASP A 143 12.00 -6.62 15.41
CA ASP A 143 12.21 -8.07 15.54
C ASP A 143 11.01 -8.87 16.07
N GLY A 144 9.80 -8.27 16.03
CA GLY A 144 8.56 -8.86 16.56
C GLY A 144 8.49 -8.98 18.09
N LEU A 145 9.53 -8.53 18.81
CA LEU A 145 9.63 -8.62 20.27
C LEU A 145 9.39 -7.27 20.95
N THR A 146 9.87 -6.19 20.32
CA THR A 146 9.63 -4.81 20.75
C THR A 146 8.57 -4.20 19.85
N ALA A 147 7.56 -3.59 20.44
CA ALA A 147 6.53 -2.86 19.70
C ALA A 147 6.21 -1.57 20.44
N GLU A 148 6.08 -0.47 19.71
CA GLU A 148 5.83 0.83 20.29
C GLU A 148 4.86 1.65 19.43
N TRP A 149 3.96 2.34 20.11
CA TRP A 149 3.03 3.32 19.55
C TRP A 149 3.12 4.59 20.38
N LYS A 150 3.56 5.68 19.76
CA LYS A 150 3.70 7.00 20.38
C LYS A 150 2.83 8.02 19.67
N ILE A 151 2.17 8.88 20.45
CA ILE A 151 1.63 10.15 19.98
C ILE A 151 2.34 11.26 20.76
N LYS A 152 2.92 12.21 20.05
CA LYS A 152 3.51 13.42 20.62
C LYS A 152 2.79 14.64 20.04
N VAL A 153 2.42 15.55 20.93
CA VAL A 153 1.82 16.85 20.59
C VAL A 153 2.69 17.94 21.19
N GLN A 154 3.19 18.83 20.34
CA GLN A 154 4.01 19.97 20.74
C GLN A 154 3.36 21.26 20.24
N ALA A 155 3.13 22.21 21.14
CA ALA A 155 2.62 23.54 20.79
C ALA A 155 3.02 24.55 21.85
N GLY A 156 3.35 25.78 21.46
CA GLY A 156 3.64 26.89 22.40
C GLY A 156 4.75 26.60 23.42
N GLY A 157 5.76 25.81 23.02
CA GLY A 157 6.87 25.41 23.91
C GLY A 157 6.53 24.30 24.92
N LYS A 158 5.31 23.75 24.87
CA LYS A 158 4.86 22.63 25.70
C LYS A 158 4.82 21.35 24.87
N VAL A 159 5.16 20.23 25.50
CA VAL A 159 5.10 18.89 24.92
C VAL A 159 4.20 18.03 25.79
N SER A 160 3.28 17.33 25.13
CA SER A 160 2.48 16.29 25.74
C SER A 160 2.52 15.05 24.86
N GLY A 161 2.31 13.87 25.44
CA GLY A 161 2.31 12.65 24.65
C GLY A 161 1.91 11.42 25.43
N VAL A 162 1.61 10.37 24.68
CA VAL A 162 1.31 9.04 25.18
C VAL A 162 2.16 8.01 24.44
N SER A 163 2.73 7.06 25.17
CA SER A 163 3.45 5.91 24.61
C SER A 163 2.84 4.62 25.15
N LEU A 164 2.55 3.69 24.24
CA LEU A 164 2.18 2.31 24.53
C LEU A 164 3.24 1.43 23.90
N GLY A 165 3.78 0.47 24.64
CA GLY A 165 4.72 -0.46 24.03
C GLY A 165 5.11 -1.62 24.90
N THR A 166 5.93 -2.48 24.35
CA THR A 166 6.64 -3.56 25.03
C THR A 166 8.09 -3.51 24.60
N ASP A 167 9.01 -3.59 25.55
CA ASP A 167 10.45 -3.71 25.25
C ASP A 167 10.89 -5.17 25.00
N GLY A 168 9.96 -6.11 25.16
CA GLY A 168 10.21 -7.55 25.06
C GLY A 168 10.21 -8.26 26.41
N GLU A 169 10.29 -7.50 27.51
CA GLU A 169 10.25 -8.00 28.89
C GLU A 169 9.02 -7.46 29.63
N GLU A 170 8.72 -6.17 29.49
CA GLU A 170 7.61 -5.50 30.16
C GLU A 170 6.74 -4.69 29.17
N SER A 171 5.42 -4.73 29.39
CA SER A 171 4.50 -3.80 28.73
C SER A 171 4.45 -2.49 29.51
N GLN A 172 4.53 -1.36 28.79
CA GLN A 172 4.51 -0.02 29.37
C GLN A 172 3.42 0.87 28.76
N PHE A 173 2.88 1.74 29.61
CA PHE A 173 2.03 2.86 29.25
C PHE A 173 2.56 4.13 29.91
N LEU A 174 3.10 5.04 29.10
CA LEU A 174 3.74 6.27 29.58
C LEU A 174 2.94 7.48 29.13
N ILE A 175 2.73 8.41 30.05
CA ILE A 175 2.08 9.70 29.77
C ILE A 175 3.06 10.81 30.12
N LEU A 176 3.31 11.71 29.17
CA LEU A 176 4.06 12.93 29.38
C LEU A 176 3.09 14.12 29.31
N ALA A 177 2.88 14.82 30.41
CA ALA A 177 2.06 16.02 30.47
C ALA A 177 2.33 16.82 31.75
N ASP A 178 2.17 18.15 31.69
CA ASP A 178 2.14 19.01 32.88
C ASP A 178 0.92 18.70 33.79
N ARG A 179 -0.18 18.24 33.19
CA ARG A 179 -1.43 17.89 33.87
C ARG A 179 -2.08 16.69 33.21
N PHE A 180 -2.35 15.63 33.96
CA PHE A 180 -3.10 14.46 33.50
C PHE A 180 -4.34 14.27 34.37
N ALA A 181 -5.53 14.25 33.77
CA ALA A 181 -6.78 14.18 34.50
C ALA A 181 -7.78 13.23 33.83
N VAL A 182 -8.51 12.45 34.64
CA VAL A 182 -9.59 11.58 34.19
C VAL A 182 -10.91 12.27 34.52
N GLY A 183 -11.70 12.62 33.50
CA GLY A 183 -13.00 13.29 33.64
C GLY A 183 -14.17 12.34 33.54
N THR A 184 -15.35 12.78 33.98
CA THR A 184 -16.63 12.07 33.78
C THR A 184 -17.51 12.81 32.78
N THR A 185 -18.41 12.10 32.11
CA THR A 185 -19.36 12.72 31.18
C THR A 185 -20.32 13.67 31.94
N GLY A 186 -20.55 14.87 31.41
CA GLY A 186 -21.54 15.83 31.92
C GLY A 186 -21.00 16.97 32.80
N ASP A 187 -19.87 16.78 33.49
CA ASP A 187 -19.16 17.85 34.21
C ASP A 187 -17.68 17.80 33.86
N VAL A 188 -17.24 18.73 33.01
CA VAL A 188 -15.85 18.83 32.52
C VAL A 188 -14.94 19.60 33.48
N THR A 189 -15.47 20.08 34.62
CA THR A 189 -14.71 20.89 35.58
C THR A 189 -14.24 20.10 36.80
N SER A 190 -14.81 18.92 37.04
CA SER A 190 -14.45 18.02 38.14
C SER A 190 -13.77 16.76 37.62
N TYR A 191 -12.56 16.48 38.11
CA TYR A 191 -11.78 15.30 37.74
C TYR A 191 -11.61 14.39 38.97
N PRO A 192 -12.18 13.17 38.99
CA PRO A 192 -11.98 12.21 40.08
C PRO A 192 -10.51 11.85 40.35
N PHE A 193 -9.68 11.89 39.31
CA PHE A 193 -8.24 11.67 39.39
C PHE A 193 -7.53 12.76 38.58
N ILE A 194 -6.55 13.41 39.20
CA ILE A 194 -5.70 14.39 38.53
C ILE A 194 -4.28 14.35 39.09
N ILE A 195 -3.30 14.41 38.21
CA ILE A 195 -1.92 14.76 38.51
C ILE A 195 -1.76 16.22 38.13
N ASP A 196 -1.54 17.06 39.12
CA ASP A 196 -1.33 18.51 38.97
C ASP A 196 -0.31 18.99 40.00
N ASN A 197 0.61 19.87 39.59
CA ASN A 197 1.70 20.37 40.43
C ASN A 197 2.42 19.24 41.21
N GLU A 198 2.79 18.17 40.50
CA GLU A 198 3.49 16.98 41.03
C GLU A 198 2.73 16.20 42.12
N LYS A 199 1.43 16.44 42.27
CA LYS A 199 0.59 15.78 43.28
C LYS A 199 -0.56 15.05 42.61
N VAL A 200 -0.80 13.84 43.09
CA VAL A 200 -2.05 13.13 42.81
C VAL A 200 -3.12 13.70 43.73
N VAL A 201 -4.19 14.22 43.14
CA VAL A 201 -5.38 14.69 43.86
C VAL A 201 -6.56 13.81 43.47
N MET A 202 -7.27 13.34 44.48
CA MET A 202 -8.47 12.51 44.34
C MET A 202 -9.53 13.01 45.30
N ASN A 203 -10.73 13.31 44.81
CA ASN A 203 -11.83 13.82 45.64
C ASN A 203 -12.42 12.75 46.57
N THR A 204 -12.54 11.52 46.08
CA THR A 204 -13.03 10.37 46.86
C THR A 204 -12.38 9.12 46.31
N VAL A 205 -11.87 8.27 47.21
CA VAL A 205 -11.26 6.99 46.86
C VAL A 205 -11.99 5.88 47.62
N LEU A 206 -12.52 4.90 46.89
CA LEU A 206 -13.05 3.67 47.46
C LEU A 206 -12.02 2.56 47.26
N ILE A 207 -11.44 2.07 48.35
CA ILE A 207 -10.48 0.95 48.32
C ILE A 207 -11.14 -0.25 48.99
N LYS A 208 -11.29 -1.36 48.25
CA LYS A 208 -11.95 -2.57 48.76
C LYS A 208 -11.09 -3.28 49.82
N ASP A 209 -9.81 -3.42 49.54
CA ASP A 209 -8.80 -3.98 50.45
C ASP A 209 -7.50 -3.22 50.22
N GLY A 210 -7.07 -2.44 51.22
CA GLY A 210 -5.97 -1.49 51.09
C GLY A 210 -4.88 -1.78 52.11
N SER A 211 -3.66 -2.03 51.64
CA SER A 211 -2.46 -2.08 52.48
C SER A 211 -1.68 -0.78 52.29
N ILE A 212 -1.55 0.00 53.36
CA ILE A 212 -0.78 1.25 53.34
C ILE A 212 0.33 1.15 54.39
N THR A 213 1.59 1.10 53.94
CA THR A 213 2.75 0.98 54.84
C THR A 213 2.90 2.21 55.72
N ASN A 214 2.72 3.40 55.15
CA ASN A 214 2.78 4.67 55.88
C ASN A 214 1.73 5.64 55.33
N ALA A 215 0.85 6.14 56.18
CA ALA A 215 -0.13 7.16 55.83
C ALA A 215 0.03 8.39 56.74
N LYS A 216 0.13 9.58 56.14
CA LYS A 216 0.01 10.84 56.90
C LYS A 216 -1.44 11.29 56.86
N ILE A 217 -2.20 10.98 57.91
CA ILE A 217 -3.62 11.30 58.01
C ILE A 217 -3.80 12.42 59.03
N GLY A 218 -4.32 13.57 58.59
CA GLY A 218 -4.57 14.71 59.48
C GLY A 218 -5.74 14.45 60.45
N ASN A 219 -6.87 13.99 59.92
CA ASN A 219 -8.04 13.61 60.70
C ASN A 219 -8.58 12.27 60.19
N LEU A 220 -8.86 11.35 61.12
CA LEU A 220 -9.50 10.07 60.83
C LEU A 220 -10.79 9.98 61.64
N ALA A 221 -11.92 9.74 60.98
CA ALA A 221 -13.20 9.60 61.66
C ALA A 221 -13.23 8.34 62.55
N ALA A 222 -13.78 8.47 63.76
CA ALA A 222 -13.60 7.50 64.85
C ALA A 222 -14.35 6.16 64.67
N ASP A 223 -15.38 6.09 63.82
CA ASP A 223 -16.06 4.85 63.48
C ASP A 223 -15.25 3.95 62.52
N LYS A 224 -14.09 4.45 62.03
CA LYS A 224 -13.32 3.82 60.95
C LYS A 224 -12.15 2.97 61.40
N ILE A 225 -11.72 3.05 62.67
CA ILE A 225 -10.59 2.25 63.17
C ILE A 225 -11.13 0.97 63.82
N THR A 226 -11.25 -0.10 63.05
CA THR A 226 -11.39 -1.47 63.57
C THR A 226 -10.05 -2.16 63.38
N SER A 227 -9.22 -2.20 64.42
CA SER A 227 -7.85 -2.69 64.36
C SER A 227 -7.64 -3.83 65.35
N GLY A 228 -6.83 -4.82 64.99
CA GLY A 228 -6.37 -5.85 65.93
C GLY A 228 -5.44 -5.29 67.02
N SER A 229 -4.49 -4.42 66.63
CA SER A 229 -3.59 -3.73 67.55
C SER A 229 -3.36 -2.28 67.11
N ILE A 230 -3.19 -1.39 68.09
CA ILE A 230 -2.77 -0.01 67.88
C ILE A 230 -1.49 0.20 68.69
N ALA A 231 -0.36 0.32 67.99
CA ALA A 231 0.89 0.74 68.60
C ALA A 231 1.03 2.25 68.42
N ALA A 232 0.97 3.00 69.52
CA ALA A 232 1.12 4.45 69.50
C ALA A 232 1.90 4.90 70.74
N ASP A 233 2.85 5.82 70.55
CA ASP A 233 3.59 6.44 71.66
C ASP A 233 2.64 7.23 72.57
N ARG A 234 1.58 7.80 71.99
CA ARG A 234 0.60 8.62 72.70
C ARG A 234 -0.79 8.39 72.12
N MET A 235 -1.74 8.08 72.99
CA MET A 235 -3.16 8.04 72.66
C MET A 235 -3.90 9.07 73.50
N LYS A 236 -4.56 10.03 72.85
CA LYS A 236 -5.46 10.98 73.51
C LYS A 236 -6.90 10.57 73.20
N ALA A 237 -7.58 10.00 74.20
CA ALA A 237 -8.96 9.56 74.08
C ALA A 237 -9.81 10.19 75.19
N ASN A 238 -11.07 10.51 74.88
CA ASN A 238 -12.04 10.96 75.89
C ASN A 238 -12.51 9.79 76.77
N VAL A 239 -12.70 8.62 76.15
CA VAL A 239 -13.12 7.38 76.81
C VAL A 239 -12.31 6.23 76.21
N ILE A 240 -11.83 5.32 77.06
CA ILE A 240 -11.27 4.04 76.67
C ILE A 240 -12.13 2.98 77.34
N GLU A 241 -12.87 2.22 76.53
CA GLU A 241 -13.63 1.05 76.99
C GLU A 241 -12.86 -0.20 76.58
N ALA A 242 -12.39 -0.97 77.57
CA ALA A 242 -11.59 -2.16 77.34
C ALA A 242 -11.98 -3.28 78.32
N VAL A 243 -11.98 -4.52 77.84
CA VAL A 243 -12.22 -5.71 78.68
C VAL A 243 -11.08 -5.90 79.69
N LYS A 244 -9.84 -5.64 79.26
CA LYS A 244 -8.64 -5.67 80.08
C LYS A 244 -7.68 -4.58 79.61
N ALA A 245 -7.12 -3.83 80.56
CA ALA A 245 -5.97 -2.97 80.33
C ALA A 245 -4.76 -3.54 81.08
N ASP A 246 -3.65 -3.75 80.38
CA ASP A 246 -2.36 -4.08 80.98
C ASP A 246 -1.48 -2.83 80.92
N LEU A 247 -1.19 -2.26 82.10
CA LEU A 247 -0.49 -0.98 82.23
C LEU A 247 0.71 -1.18 83.15
N GLN A 248 1.90 -0.83 82.64
CA GLN A 248 3.12 -0.84 83.47
C GLN A 248 3.00 0.14 84.66
N SER A 249 2.32 1.28 84.46
CA SER A 249 1.97 2.22 85.51
C SER A 249 0.65 2.92 85.19
N LEU A 250 -0.10 3.28 86.22
CA LEU A 250 -1.31 4.09 86.11
C LEU A 250 -1.13 5.37 86.93
N SER A 251 -1.18 6.52 86.26
CA SER A 251 -1.27 7.83 86.91
C SER A 251 -2.65 8.41 86.64
N ALA A 252 -3.47 8.52 87.68
CA ALA A 252 -4.83 9.02 87.60
C ALA A 252 -5.07 10.03 88.73
N LEU A 253 -5.77 11.13 88.42
CA LEU A 253 -6.18 12.10 89.44
C LEU A 253 -7.27 11.51 90.34
N THR A 254 -8.24 10.83 89.73
CA THR A 254 -9.31 10.09 90.41
C THR A 254 -9.60 8.82 89.62
N ALA A 255 -9.89 7.72 90.31
CA ALA A 255 -10.34 6.48 89.67
C ALA A 255 -11.53 5.91 90.44
N LYS A 256 -12.61 5.58 89.73
CA LYS A 256 -13.67 4.73 90.27
C LYS A 256 -13.25 3.29 90.08
N ILE A 257 -12.61 2.73 91.10
CA ILE A 257 -12.23 1.33 91.12
C ILE A 257 -13.42 0.50 91.61
N GLY A 258 -13.70 -0.61 90.93
CA GLY A 258 -14.68 -1.60 91.40
C GLY A 258 -14.04 -2.43 92.51
N HIS A 259 -13.59 -3.63 92.17
CA HIS A 259 -12.78 -4.46 93.04
C HIS A 259 -11.33 -4.46 92.54
N LEU A 260 -10.45 -3.74 93.22
CA LEU A 260 -9.02 -3.85 92.98
C LEU A 260 -8.48 -4.99 93.82
N ARG A 261 -7.76 -5.93 93.19
CA ARG A 261 -7.16 -7.06 93.87
C ARG A 261 -5.79 -7.35 93.29
N THR A 262 -4.76 -7.46 94.15
CA THR A 262 -3.38 -7.63 93.69
C THR A 262 -3.03 -9.07 93.29
N ALA A 263 -3.74 -10.08 93.78
CA ALA A 263 -3.56 -11.49 93.41
C ALA A 263 -4.85 -12.29 93.60
N THR A 264 -5.03 -13.41 92.90
CA THR A 264 -6.29 -14.16 92.92
C THR A 264 -6.58 -14.91 94.21
N SER A 265 -5.54 -15.24 94.97
CA SER A 265 -5.56 -15.93 96.26
C SER A 265 -4.21 -15.71 96.96
N GLY A 266 -4.09 -16.19 98.20
CA GLY A 266 -2.91 -16.00 99.04
C GLY A 266 -2.68 -14.54 99.41
N ALA A 267 -1.42 -14.16 99.58
CA ALA A 267 -1.03 -12.84 100.06
C ALA A 267 -1.45 -11.76 99.06
N ARG A 268 -2.38 -10.89 99.47
CA ARG A 268 -2.95 -9.88 98.59
C ARG A 268 -3.54 -8.70 99.34
N THR A 269 -3.66 -7.58 98.64
CA THR A 269 -4.50 -6.46 99.03
C THR A 269 -5.74 -6.43 98.14
N GLU A 270 -6.89 -6.24 98.76
CA GLU A 270 -8.16 -6.00 98.10
C GLU A 270 -8.71 -4.62 98.50
N ILE A 271 -9.17 -3.85 97.52
CA ILE A 271 -9.92 -2.62 97.72
C ILE A 271 -11.26 -2.79 97.02
N LYS A 272 -12.34 -2.78 97.80
CA LYS A 272 -13.72 -2.90 97.30
C LYS A 272 -14.62 -2.03 98.16
N ASP A 273 -15.53 -1.31 97.53
CA ASP A 273 -16.46 -0.40 98.20
C ASP A 273 -15.72 0.57 99.14
N ASN A 274 -15.99 0.48 100.45
CA ASN A 274 -15.38 1.31 101.49
C ASN A 274 -14.33 0.56 102.33
N LEU A 275 -13.87 -0.62 101.89
CA LEU A 275 -12.92 -1.46 102.63
C LEU A 275 -11.59 -1.64 101.88
N ILE A 276 -10.52 -1.65 102.67
CA ILE A 276 -9.20 -2.14 102.30
C ILE A 276 -8.91 -3.37 103.17
N GLU A 277 -8.68 -4.50 102.53
CA GLU A 277 -8.41 -5.79 103.17
C GLU A 277 -7.04 -6.32 102.74
N VAL A 278 -6.25 -6.79 103.70
CA VAL A 278 -4.94 -7.42 103.44
C VAL A 278 -4.96 -8.84 103.98
N TYR A 279 -4.67 -9.80 103.10
CA TYR A 279 -4.60 -11.23 103.39
C TYR A 279 -3.14 -11.70 103.38
N ASP A 280 -2.83 -12.73 104.15
CA ASP A 280 -1.54 -13.42 104.10
C ASP A 280 -1.51 -14.56 103.07
N SER A 281 -0.39 -15.28 103.02
CA SER A 281 -0.18 -16.41 102.09
C SER A 281 -1.17 -17.56 102.26
N ASP A 282 -1.81 -17.69 103.42
CA ASP A 282 -2.76 -18.77 103.75
C ASP A 282 -4.22 -18.30 103.58
N ASP A 283 -4.46 -17.23 102.81
CA ASP A 283 -5.78 -16.63 102.57
C ASP A 283 -6.47 -16.06 103.83
N LYS A 284 -5.72 -15.81 104.91
CA LYS A 284 -6.29 -15.28 106.16
C LYS A 284 -6.22 -13.76 106.18
N LEU A 285 -7.36 -13.12 106.44
CA LEU A 285 -7.46 -11.67 106.63
C LEU A 285 -6.61 -11.23 107.82
N ARG A 286 -5.68 -10.31 107.60
CA ARG A 286 -4.77 -9.76 108.62
C ARG A 286 -5.03 -8.30 108.94
N VAL A 287 -5.45 -7.52 107.95
CA VAL A 287 -5.77 -6.10 108.13
C VAL A 287 -7.09 -5.82 107.44
N ARG A 288 -7.98 -5.10 108.12
CA ARG A 288 -9.21 -4.53 107.55
C ARG A 288 -9.31 -3.08 107.99
N LEU A 289 -9.44 -2.18 107.03
CA LEU A 289 -9.54 -0.74 107.24
C LEU A 289 -10.74 -0.20 106.43
N GLY A 290 -11.56 0.67 107.01
CA GLY A 290 -12.74 1.23 106.34
C GLY A 290 -13.93 1.44 107.27
N VAL A 291 -15.09 1.67 106.68
CA VAL A 291 -16.38 1.64 107.39
C VAL A 291 -16.96 0.23 107.20
N TRP A 292 -17.17 -0.48 108.31
CA TRP A 292 -17.71 -1.84 108.35
C TRP A 292 -19.05 -1.91 109.07
#